data_AF-A0A0F3GJ15-F1
#
_entry.id   AF-A0A0F3GJ15-F1
#
_cell.length_a   1.000
_cell.length_b   1.000
_cell.length_c   1.000
_cell.angle_alpha   90.00
_cell.angle_beta   90.00
_cell.angle_gamma   90.00
#
_symmetry.space_group_name_H-M   'P 1'
#
loop_
_entity.id
_entity.type
_entity.pdbx_description
1 polymer ?
#
loop_
_entity_poly.entity_id
_entity_poly.type
_entity_poly.pdbx_seq_one_letter_code
_entity_poly.pdbx_strand_id
1 'polypeptide(L)' 'MENPAHPSLNLHLLQRATGIWEGYVNYQYRFTYQKEGESYILRRVGKHDVIKKP' A
#
# COMPACT_ATOMS: atom_id res chain seq x y z
N MET A 1 5.67 17.81 -10.49
CA MET A 1 5.08 16.54 -10.02
C MET A 1 5.41 16.46 -8.55
N GLU A 2 4.53 17.00 -7.71
CA GLU A 2 4.77 17.05 -6.27
C GLU A 2 4.66 15.64 -5.68
N ASN A 3 5.54 15.37 -4.71
CA ASN A 3 5.74 14.07 -4.08
C ASN A 3 4.39 13.46 -3.64
N PRO A 4 3.97 12.28 -4.16
CA PRO A 4 2.73 11.63 -3.75
C PRO A 4 2.78 11.08 -2.31
N ALA A 5 3.90 11.26 -1.61
CA ALA A 5 4.06 10.97 -0.19
C ALA A 5 3.28 11.96 0.68
N HIS A 6 1.95 11.92 0.58
CA HIS A 6 1.10 12.57 1.56
C HIS A 6 1.32 11.87 2.91
N PRO A 7 1.70 12.58 3.99
CA PRO A 7 2.11 11.96 5.26
C PRO A 7 1.01 11.08 5.89
N SER A 8 -0.26 11.34 5.58
CA SER A 8 -1.37 10.50 6.06
C SER A 8 -1.48 9.15 5.35
N LEU A 9 -0.88 8.99 4.17
CA LEU A 9 -0.92 7.74 3.40
C LEU A 9 0.10 6.73 3.93
N ASN A 10 1.14 7.20 4.62
CA ASN A 10 2.17 6.39 5.29
C ASN A 10 2.63 5.17 4.46
N LEU A 11 3.06 5.49 3.24
CA LEU A 11 3.40 4.50 2.22
C LEU A 11 4.74 3.84 2.54
N HIS A 12 4.80 2.50 2.57
CA HIS A 12 6.07 1.79 2.76
C HIS A 12 6.11 0.43 2.06
N LEU A 13 7.30 -0.02 1.70
CA LEU A 13 7.53 -1.36 1.17
C LEU A 13 7.26 -2.41 2.24
N LEU A 14 6.56 -3.48 1.87
CA LEU A 14 6.41 -4.65 2.73
C LEU A 14 7.73 -5.45 2.71
N GLN A 15 8.43 -5.48 3.84
CA GLN A 15 9.75 -6.14 3.97
C GLN A 15 9.75 -7.63 3.57
N ARG A 16 8.58 -8.30 3.65
CA ARG A 16 8.42 -9.73 3.34
C ARG A 16 8.01 -10.01 1.89
N ALA A 17 7.76 -8.98 1.08
CA ALA A 17 7.21 -9.15 -0.26
C ALA A 17 7.78 -8.11 -1.24
N THR A 18 8.76 -8.52 -2.04
CA THR A 18 9.47 -7.65 -2.99
C THR A 18 8.50 -7.04 -4.00
N GLY A 19 8.50 -5.72 -4.14
CA GLY A 19 7.66 -4.99 -5.09
C GLY A 19 6.23 -4.69 -4.62
N ILE A 20 5.86 -5.11 -3.40
CA ILE A 20 4.56 -4.81 -2.80
C ILE A 20 4.70 -3.65 -1.81
N TRP A 21 3.82 -2.69 -1.98
CA TRP A 21 3.72 -1.48 -1.18
C TRP A 21 2.45 -1.51 -0.35
N GLU A 22 2.55 -1.02 0.88
CA GLU A 22 1.43 -0.80 1.78
C GLU A 22 1.15 0.70 1.91
N GLY A 23 -0.13 1.06 1.95
CA GLY A 23 -0.59 2.41 2.24
C GLY A 23 -1.82 2.43 3.15
N TYR A 24 -2.08 3.59 3.74
CA TYR A 24 -3.07 3.81 4.78
C TYR A 24 -4.22 4.60 4.16
N VAL A 25 -5.43 4.03 4.15
CA VAL A 25 -6.62 4.80 3.76
C VAL A 25 -7.04 5.70 4.92
N ASN A 26 -7.01 5.16 6.13
CA ASN A 26 -7.21 5.86 7.40
C ASN A 26 -6.60 5.02 8.54
N TYR A 27 -6.83 5.35 9.81
CA TYR A 27 -6.28 4.58 10.93
C TYR A 27 -6.68 3.09 10.91
N GLN A 28 -7.90 2.75 10.45
CA GLN A 28 -8.45 1.38 10.49
C GLN A 28 -8.23 0.57 9.21
N TYR A 29 -8.04 1.25 8.08
CA TYR A 29 -8.00 0.64 6.76
C TYR A 29 -6.61 0.79 6.12
N ARG A 30 -6.16 -0.30 5.50
CA ARG A 30 -4.90 -0.41 4.77
C ARG A 30 -5.18 -0.93 3.37
N PHE A 31 -4.30 -0.59 2.45
CA PHE A 31 -4.29 -1.20 1.14
C PHE A 31 -2.88 -1.64 0.77
N THR A 32 -2.81 -2.64 -0.10
CA THR A 32 -1.56 -3.04 -0.73
C THR A 32 -1.67 -2.88 -2.23
N TYR A 33 -0.58 -2.45 -2.86
CA TYR A 33 -0.51 -2.35 -4.31
C TYR A 33 0.88 -2.74 -4.80
N GLN A 34 0.96 -3.05 -6.08
CA GLN A 34 2.21 -3.25 -6.79
C GLN A 34 2.24 -2.32 -8.00
N LYS A 35 3.45 -1.89 -8.37
CA LYS A 35 3.67 -1.07 -9.55
C LYS A 35 4.23 -1.95 -10.66
N GLU A 36 3.57 -1.96 -11.81
CA GLU A 36 4.00 -2.68 -13.00
C GLU A 36 4.08 -1.69 -14.17
N GLY A 37 5.31 -1.27 -14.51
CA GLY A 37 5.53 -0.23 -15.52
C GLY A 37 4.84 1.07 -15.15
N GLU A 38 3.87 1.49 -15.96
CA GLU A 38 3.03 2.68 -15.75
C GLU A 38 1.72 2.38 -15.00
N SER A 39 1.44 1.10 -14.70
CA SER A 39 0.22 0.68 -14.03
C SER A 39 0.43 0.47 -12.53
N TYR A 40 -0.62 0.78 -11.77
CA TYR A 40 -0.72 0.49 -10.35
C TYR A 40 -1.82 -0.54 -10.12
N ILE A 41 -1.45 -1.71 -9.64
CA ILE A 41 -2.39 -2.81 -9.37
C ILE A 41 -2.68 -2.81 -7.88
N LEU A 42 -3.92 -2.49 -7.52
CA LEU A 42 -4.41 -2.56 -6.15
C LEU A 42 -4.71 -4.03 -5.80
N ARG A 43 -3.91 -4.63 -4.93
CA ARG A 43 -3.99 -6.06 -4.61
C ARG A 43 -5.08 -6.33 -3.58
N ARG A 44 -5.14 -5.52 -2.53
CA ARG A 44 -6.10 -5.69 -1.43
C ARG A 44 -6.39 -4.38 -0.73
N VAL A 45 -7.64 -4.17 -0.36
CA VAL A 45 -8.09 -3.05 0.48
C VAL A 45 -8.93 -3.64 1.61
N GLY A 46 -8.64 -3.27 2.85
CA GLY A 46 -9.39 -3.80 3.98
C GLY A 46 -8.95 -3.24 5.32
N LYS A 47 -9.58 -3.73 6.38
CA LYS A 47 -9.17 -3.40 7.75
C LYS A 47 -7.75 -3.93 8.03
N HIS A 48 -7.09 -3.43 9.07
CA HIS A 48 -5.74 -3.83 9.50
C HIS A 48 -5.36 -5.31 9.35
N ASP A 49 -6.30 -6.25 9.51
CA ASP A 49 -6.07 -7.69 9.35
C ASP A 49 -5.77 -8.14 7.90
N VAL A 50 -5.95 -7.25 6.91
CA VAL A 50 -5.71 -7.48 5.49
C VAL A 50 -4.23 -7.83 5.20
N ILE A 51 -3.32 -7.40 6.07
CA ILE A 51 -1.86 -7.58 5.92
C ILE A 51 -1.40 -8.96 6.44
N LYS A 52 -2.22 -9.68 7.22
CA LYS A 52 -1.85 -11.00 7.78
C LYS A 52 -1.77 -12.11 6.73
N LYS A 53 -2.36 -11.89 5.54
CA LYS A 53 -2.25 -12.73 4.34
C LYS A 53 -2.08 -11.80 3.13
N PRO A 54 -0.86 -11.28 2.92
CA PRO A 54 -0.57 -10.35 1.83
C PRO A 54 -0.53 -11.06 0.47
#